data_AF-A0A7K5PZ14-F1
#
_entry.id   AF-A0A7K5PZ14-F1
#
_cell.length_a   1.000
_cell.length_b   1.000
_cell.length_c   1.000
_cell.angle_alpha   90.00
_cell.angle_beta   90.00
_cell.angle_gamma   90.00
#
_symmetry.space_group_name_H-M   'P 1'
#
loop_
_entity.id
_entity.type
_entity.pdbx_description
1 polymer ?
#
loop_
_entity_poly.entity_id
_entity_poly.type
_entity_poly.pdbx_seq_one_letter_code
_entity_poly.pdbx_strand_id
1 'polypeptide(L)'
;LQNVRIDPSSISFQMWKDIPVPFYLSVHFFEVLNPKEVLQGAKPVLGQRGPYVYREYRSKTNITFHENDTVSYLEDRNLFFQPHLSNGTEEEYIVVPNIMMMGAAVMMEKLPMFLKILLSGALSSLKQEAFMNRTVGEIMWGYEDPLIDAINMIVPGLIPFKGKFGLFMDFNNSNSGLFTVNTGMKNISQVHMVDSWNGLKKVNYWRSSQCNMINGTAGEMWPPFMSPTSLEFYSPDACRSMTLVYEQSGRFKGVPTYRFVAPRTLFANGTDYPPNEGFCPCMQSGIQNVSTCRLSESFF
;
A
#
# COMPACT_ATOMS: atom_id res chain seq x y z
N LEU A 1 17.65 25.30 -15.48
CA LEU A 1 17.10 25.02 -14.12
C LEU A 1 15.61 25.36 -14.00
N GLN A 2 15.08 26.35 -14.74
CA GLN A 2 13.65 26.71 -14.66
C GLN A 2 12.71 25.61 -15.18
N ASN A 3 13.16 24.78 -16.13
CA ASN A 3 12.33 23.77 -16.82
C ASN A 3 11.98 22.52 -16.00
N VAL A 4 12.31 22.46 -14.71
CA VAL A 4 11.96 21.34 -13.81
C VAL A 4 11.18 21.79 -12.58
N ARG A 5 10.75 23.07 -12.57
CA ARG A 5 9.86 23.61 -11.56
C ARG A 5 8.43 23.13 -11.82
N ILE A 6 7.64 23.07 -10.76
CA ILE A 6 6.19 22.92 -10.88
C ILE A 6 5.60 24.30 -11.12
N ASP A 7 5.66 24.75 -12.38
CA ASP A 7 5.16 26.05 -12.82
C ASP A 7 4.07 25.83 -13.88
N PRO A 8 2.83 26.32 -13.69
CA PRO A 8 1.72 26.15 -14.64
C PRO A 8 2.04 26.52 -16.09
N SER A 9 2.98 27.44 -16.31
CA SER A 9 3.42 27.89 -17.64
C SER A 9 4.45 26.97 -18.29
N SER A 10 4.99 26.00 -17.55
CA SER A 10 6.07 25.12 -17.97
C SER A 10 5.59 23.79 -18.55
N ILE A 11 6.40 23.19 -19.42
CA ILE A 11 6.16 21.83 -19.93
C ILE A 11 6.27 20.79 -18.80
N SER A 12 7.16 21.01 -17.83
CA SER A 12 7.33 20.11 -16.68
C SER A 12 6.06 19.98 -15.85
N PHE A 13 5.25 21.04 -15.75
CA PHE A 13 3.96 20.97 -15.05
C PHE A 13 2.98 20.02 -15.73
N GLN A 14 2.90 20.01 -17.06
CA GLN A 14 2.02 19.08 -17.76
C GLN A 14 2.46 17.63 -17.55
N MET A 15 3.77 17.36 -17.60
CA MET A 15 4.32 16.03 -17.33
C MET A 15 4.16 15.61 -15.85
N TRP A 16 4.19 16.56 -14.92
CA TRP A 16 3.98 16.31 -13.49
C TRP A 16 2.51 16.02 -13.18
N LYS A 17 1.60 16.76 -13.82
CA LYS A 17 0.15 16.63 -13.67
C LYS A 17 -0.35 15.31 -14.28
N ASP A 18 0.06 15.03 -15.51
CA ASP A 18 -0.33 13.87 -16.30
C ASP A 18 0.93 13.13 -16.75
N ILE A 19 1.32 12.10 -15.99
CA ILE A 19 2.60 11.42 -16.18
C ILE A 19 2.61 10.68 -17.53
N PRO A 20 3.54 11.00 -18.45
CA PRO A 20 3.50 10.49 -19.82
C PRO A 20 4.07 9.07 -19.98
N VAL A 21 4.22 8.32 -18.89
CA VAL A 21 4.69 6.93 -18.90
C VAL A 21 3.62 5.98 -18.38
N PRO A 22 3.42 4.81 -19.01
CA PRO A 22 2.43 3.85 -18.54
C PRO A 22 2.94 3.14 -17.28
N PHE A 23 2.10 3.10 -16.25
CA PHE A 23 2.31 2.28 -15.07
C PHE A 23 1.54 0.97 -15.20
N TYR A 24 2.14 -0.11 -14.70
CA TYR A 24 1.51 -1.42 -14.66
C TYR A 24 1.64 -2.02 -13.27
N LEU A 25 0.52 -2.46 -12.71
CA LEU A 25 0.47 -3.31 -11.52
C LEU A 25 0.41 -4.76 -11.99
N SER A 26 1.40 -5.57 -11.60
CA SER A 26 1.45 -7.00 -11.90
C SER A 26 1.25 -7.79 -10.61
N VAL A 27 0.10 -8.43 -10.45
CA VAL A 27 -0.26 -9.17 -9.25
C VAL A 27 0.00 -10.66 -9.44
N HIS A 28 0.58 -11.29 -8.42
CA HIS A 28 0.77 -12.74 -8.37
C HIS A 28 0.17 -13.27 -7.06
N PHE A 29 -0.65 -14.30 -7.16
CA PHE A 29 -1.25 -14.96 -6.01
C PHE A 29 -0.50 -16.25 -5.68
N PHE A 30 -0.47 -16.59 -4.40
CA PHE A 30 -0.04 -17.91 -3.95
C PHE A 30 -1.29 -18.72 -3.57
N GLU A 31 -1.73 -19.58 -4.49
CA GLU A 31 -2.84 -20.50 -4.30
C GLU A 31 -2.45 -21.60 -3.31
N VAL A 32 -3.32 -21.89 -2.34
CA VAL A 32 -3.12 -23.00 -1.39
C VAL A 32 -3.67 -24.29 -1.98
N LEU A 33 -2.79 -25.25 -2.27
CA LEU A 33 -3.15 -26.50 -2.95
C LEU A 33 -3.61 -27.61 -2.00
N ASN A 34 -3.37 -27.48 -0.70
CA ASN A 34 -3.68 -28.48 0.33
C ASN A 34 -4.39 -27.88 1.57
N PRO A 35 -5.49 -27.11 1.41
CA PRO A 35 -6.12 -26.38 2.51
C PRO A 35 -6.60 -27.29 3.65
N LYS A 36 -7.08 -28.50 3.34
CA LYS A 36 -7.59 -29.45 4.35
C LYS A 36 -6.47 -30.02 5.22
N GLU A 37 -5.33 -30.31 4.63
CA GLU A 37 -4.14 -30.80 5.32
C GLU A 37 -3.54 -29.69 6.18
N VAL A 38 -3.54 -28.44 5.69
CA VAL A 38 -3.08 -27.29 6.48
C VAL A 38 -3.93 -27.11 7.74
N LEU A 39 -5.25 -27.27 7.65
CA LEU A 39 -6.14 -27.27 8.82
C LEU A 39 -5.81 -28.37 9.84
N GLN A 40 -5.15 -29.45 9.42
CA GLN A 40 -4.69 -30.55 10.27
C GLN A 40 -3.24 -30.37 10.76
N GLY A 41 -2.61 -29.23 10.46
CA GLY A 41 -1.25 -28.89 10.87
C GLY A 41 -0.16 -29.23 9.85
N ALA A 42 -0.52 -29.65 8.63
CA ALA A 42 0.47 -29.84 7.57
C ALA A 42 1.02 -28.50 7.06
N LYS A 43 2.20 -28.55 6.44
CA LYS A 43 2.80 -27.37 5.80
C LYS A 43 2.00 -26.98 4.54
N PRO A 44 1.71 -25.68 4.31
CA PRO A 44 1.08 -25.23 3.07
C PRO A 44 1.94 -25.54 1.83
N VAL A 45 1.29 -26.09 0.81
CA VAL A 45 1.82 -26.26 -0.55
C VAL A 45 1.21 -25.17 -1.40
N LEU A 46 2.07 -24.32 -1.98
CA LEU A 46 1.64 -23.12 -2.71
C LEU A 46 1.93 -23.25 -4.20
N GLY A 47 0.96 -22.85 -5.03
CA GLY A 47 1.13 -22.64 -6.46
C GLY A 47 1.05 -21.15 -6.79
N GLN A 48 2.05 -20.61 -7.51
CA GLN A 48 1.98 -19.22 -7.96
C GLN A 48 1.04 -19.09 -9.16
N ARG A 49 0.09 -18.15 -9.09
CA ARG A 49 -0.86 -17.79 -10.14
C ARG A 49 -0.62 -16.36 -10.62
N GLY A 50 -0.79 -16.13 -11.91
CA GLY A 50 -0.57 -14.84 -12.57
C GLY A 50 0.59 -14.83 -13.57
N PRO A 51 1.01 -13.65 -14.04
CA PRO A 51 0.59 -12.33 -13.55
C PRO A 51 -0.86 -11.98 -13.94
N TYR A 52 -1.54 -11.24 -13.07
CA TYR A 52 -2.75 -10.48 -13.39
C TYR A 52 -2.34 -9.00 -13.50
N VAL A 53 -2.36 -8.48 -14.71
CA VAL A 53 -1.76 -7.18 -15.04
C VAL A 53 -2.84 -6.12 -15.20
N TYR A 54 -2.67 -4.99 -14.53
CA TYR A 54 -3.53 -3.82 -14.65
C TYR A 54 -2.72 -2.64 -15.13
N ARG A 55 -3.23 -1.90 -16.11
CA ARG A 55 -2.69 -0.60 -16.50
C ARG A 55 -3.20 0.43 -15.52
N GLU A 56 -2.27 1.11 -14.86
CA GLU A 56 -2.56 2.18 -13.91
C GLU A 56 -2.40 3.54 -14.61
N TYR A 57 -3.44 4.36 -14.50
CA TYR A 57 -3.42 5.76 -14.90
C TYR A 57 -3.41 6.63 -13.66
N ARG A 58 -2.43 7.54 -13.60
CA ARG A 58 -2.28 8.51 -12.52
C ARG A 58 -2.47 9.92 -13.06
N SER A 59 -3.30 10.70 -12.41
CA SER A 59 -3.51 12.11 -12.73
C SER A 59 -3.62 12.93 -11.46
N LYS A 60 -3.03 14.14 -11.48
CA LYS A 60 -3.13 15.07 -10.35
C LYS A 60 -4.33 15.99 -10.52
N THR A 61 -5.23 15.98 -9.55
CA THR A 61 -6.46 16.79 -9.52
C THR A 61 -6.47 17.70 -8.29
N ASN A 62 -7.45 18.61 -8.25
CA ASN A 62 -7.61 19.60 -7.17
C ASN A 62 -6.32 20.40 -6.86
N ILE A 63 -5.61 20.80 -7.92
CA ILE A 63 -4.30 21.45 -7.81
C ILE A 63 -4.46 22.90 -7.33
N THR A 64 -3.86 23.23 -6.19
CA THR A 64 -3.91 24.56 -5.57
C THR A 64 -2.50 25.05 -5.25
N PHE A 65 -2.11 26.20 -5.81
CA PHE A 65 -0.82 26.84 -5.56
C PHE A 65 -0.89 27.80 -4.38
N HIS A 66 0.18 27.89 -3.61
CA HIS A 66 0.27 28.70 -2.39
C HIS A 66 1.42 29.71 -2.47
N GLU A 67 1.29 30.83 -1.75
CA GLU A 67 2.31 31.90 -1.71
C GLU A 67 3.64 31.46 -1.06
N ASN A 68 3.62 30.37 -0.30
CA ASN A 68 4.78 29.81 0.40
C ASN A 68 5.64 28.88 -0.48
N ASP A 69 5.54 28.93 -1.81
CA ASP A 69 6.29 28.06 -2.76
C ASP A 69 5.91 26.58 -2.68
N THR A 70 4.65 26.30 -2.33
CA THR A 70 4.10 24.95 -2.32
C THR A 70 2.86 24.82 -3.21
N VAL A 71 2.53 23.57 -3.55
CA VAL A 71 1.33 23.21 -4.31
C VAL A 71 0.68 21.99 -3.65
N SER A 72 -0.62 22.05 -3.45
CA SER A 72 -1.42 20.93 -2.97
C SER A 72 -2.15 20.23 -4.12
N TYR A 73 -2.25 18.90 -4.09
CA TYR A 73 -2.96 18.11 -5.09
C TYR A 73 -3.43 16.77 -4.52
N LEU A 74 -4.45 16.19 -5.17
CA LEU A 74 -4.83 14.78 -5.01
C LEU A 74 -4.26 13.99 -6.20
N GLU A 75 -3.77 12.80 -5.93
CA GLU A 75 -3.31 11.87 -6.98
C GLU A 75 -4.36 10.78 -7.17
N ASP A 76 -5.15 10.89 -8.23
CA ASP A 76 -6.18 9.92 -8.55
C ASP A 76 -5.59 8.76 -9.35
N ARG A 77 -6.02 7.54 -9.01
CA ARG A 77 -5.54 6.29 -9.61
C ARG A 77 -6.69 5.51 -10.21
N ASN A 78 -6.52 5.10 -11.46
CA ASN A 78 -7.48 4.25 -12.17
C ASN A 78 -6.75 3.03 -12.73
N LEU A 79 -7.26 1.83 -12.42
CA LEU A 79 -6.66 0.56 -12.82
C LEU A 79 -7.58 -0.18 -13.79
N PHE A 80 -7.02 -0.59 -14.93
CA PHE A 80 -7.74 -1.32 -15.98
C PHE A 80 -7.03 -2.62 -16.30
N PHE A 81 -7.73 -3.75 -16.13
CA PHE A 81 -7.18 -5.06 -16.41
C PHE A 81 -6.68 -5.18 -17.85
N GLN A 82 -5.55 -5.86 -18.05
CA GLN A 82 -4.89 -6.08 -19.33
C GLN A 82 -4.83 -7.58 -19.63
N PRO A 83 -5.89 -8.16 -20.25
CA PRO A 83 -5.94 -9.60 -20.51
C PRO A 83 -4.75 -10.11 -21.33
N HIS A 84 -4.28 -9.33 -22.31
CA HIS A 84 -3.19 -9.71 -23.21
C HIS A 84 -1.79 -9.71 -22.55
N LEU A 85 -1.66 -9.12 -21.36
CA LEU A 85 -0.44 -9.17 -20.54
C LEU A 85 -0.58 -10.09 -19.34
N SER A 86 -1.76 -10.69 -19.16
CA SER A 86 -2.10 -11.52 -18.00
C SER A 86 -2.11 -13.00 -18.37
N ASN A 87 -1.76 -13.84 -17.40
CA ASN A 87 -1.79 -15.30 -17.54
C ASN A 87 -2.98 -15.88 -16.76
N GLY A 88 -4.17 -15.38 -17.06
CA GLY A 88 -5.42 -15.69 -16.37
C GLY A 88 -6.46 -14.58 -16.56
N THR A 89 -7.65 -14.77 -16.01
CA THR A 89 -8.72 -13.76 -16.02
C THR A 89 -9.17 -13.42 -14.60
N GLU A 90 -9.88 -12.31 -14.42
CA GLU A 90 -10.38 -11.90 -13.10
C GLU A 90 -11.47 -12.84 -12.56
N GLU A 91 -12.07 -13.66 -13.42
CA GLU A 91 -13.09 -14.65 -13.09
C GLU A 91 -12.50 -16.00 -12.65
N GLU A 92 -11.17 -16.17 -12.72
CA GLU A 92 -10.52 -17.40 -12.27
C GLU A 92 -10.59 -17.51 -10.75
N TYR A 93 -11.01 -18.69 -10.29
CA TYR A 93 -11.09 -19.02 -8.86
C TYR A 93 -9.73 -19.43 -8.31
N ILE A 94 -9.37 -18.89 -7.15
CA ILE A 94 -8.15 -19.21 -6.42
C ILE A 94 -8.49 -19.47 -4.96
N VAL A 95 -7.88 -20.52 -4.40
CA VAL A 95 -7.95 -20.82 -2.97
C VAL A 95 -6.88 -20.03 -2.21
N VAL A 96 -7.31 -19.13 -1.33
CA VAL A 96 -6.44 -18.30 -0.48
C VAL A 96 -6.91 -18.30 0.97
N PRO A 97 -6.08 -17.91 1.94
CA PRO A 97 -6.54 -17.68 3.31
C PRO A 97 -7.71 -16.69 3.35
N ASN A 98 -8.74 -16.98 4.16
CA ASN A 98 -9.85 -16.08 4.38
C ASN A 98 -9.41 -14.95 5.32
N ILE A 99 -8.92 -13.85 4.73
CA ILE A 99 -8.33 -12.72 5.47
C ILE A 99 -9.36 -12.09 6.41
N MET A 100 -10.63 -12.03 6.01
CA MET A 100 -11.71 -11.51 6.84
C MET A 100 -11.96 -12.38 8.06
N MET A 101 -12.01 -13.70 7.88
CA MET A 101 -12.12 -14.64 9.01
C MET A 101 -10.93 -14.51 9.95
N MET A 102 -9.71 -14.43 9.42
CA MET A 102 -8.49 -14.26 10.22
C MET A 102 -8.51 -12.94 11.01
N GLY A 103 -8.84 -11.82 10.37
CA GLY A 103 -8.96 -10.53 11.04
C GLY A 103 -10.04 -10.54 12.13
N ALA A 104 -11.21 -11.12 11.85
CA ALA A 104 -12.27 -11.31 12.83
C ALA A 104 -11.81 -12.17 14.02
N ALA A 105 -11.08 -13.27 13.77
CA ALA A 105 -10.56 -14.14 14.82
C ALA A 105 -9.59 -13.39 15.76
N VAL A 106 -8.69 -12.56 15.21
CA VAL A 106 -7.77 -11.73 16.00
C VAL A 106 -8.53 -10.69 16.84
N MET A 107 -9.50 -10.00 16.24
CA MET A 107 -10.36 -9.04 16.97
C MET A 107 -11.15 -9.73 18.09
N MET A 108 -11.61 -10.96 17.85
CA MET A 108 -12.36 -11.76 18.81
C MET A 108 -11.53 -12.19 20.02
N GLU A 109 -10.19 -12.28 19.93
CA GLU A 109 -9.34 -12.73 21.04
C GLU A 109 -9.54 -11.88 22.31
N LYS A 110 -9.83 -10.59 22.15
CA LYS A 110 -10.02 -9.64 23.25
C LYS A 110 -11.44 -9.64 23.82
N LEU A 111 -12.39 -10.35 23.20
CA LEU A 111 -13.80 -10.35 23.62
C LEU A 111 -14.07 -11.30 24.82
N PRO A 112 -15.10 -11.01 25.64
CA PRO A 112 -15.63 -11.93 26.64
C PRO A 112 -16.02 -13.31 26.07
N MET A 113 -15.86 -14.37 26.86
CA MET A 113 -16.09 -15.75 26.43
C MET A 113 -17.50 -15.98 25.85
N PHE A 114 -18.53 -15.37 26.45
CA PHE A 114 -19.90 -15.53 25.96
C PHE A 114 -20.09 -14.97 24.54
N LEU A 115 -19.47 -13.83 24.21
CA LEU A 115 -19.49 -13.25 22.87
C LEU A 115 -18.69 -14.11 21.90
N LYS A 116 -17.54 -14.66 22.33
CA LYS A 116 -16.75 -15.60 21.53
C LYS A 116 -17.58 -16.81 21.11
N ILE A 117 -18.34 -17.40 22.04
CA ILE A 117 -19.21 -18.56 21.76
C ILE A 117 -20.31 -18.17 20.77
N LEU A 118 -20.98 -17.03 21.00
CA LEU A 118 -22.05 -16.55 20.13
C LEU A 118 -21.55 -16.29 18.70
N LEU A 119 -20.44 -15.57 18.57
CA LEU A 119 -19.79 -15.31 17.29
C LEU A 119 -19.33 -16.60 16.63
N SER A 120 -18.69 -17.52 17.35
CA SER A 120 -18.27 -18.82 16.79
C SER A 120 -19.45 -19.62 16.24
N GLY A 121 -20.59 -19.61 16.94
CA GLY A 121 -21.83 -20.22 16.47
C GLY A 121 -22.37 -19.55 15.19
N ALA A 122 -22.35 -18.22 15.13
CA ALA A 122 -22.75 -17.47 13.94
C ALA A 122 -21.83 -17.77 12.74
N LEU A 123 -20.51 -17.75 12.94
CA LEU A 123 -19.50 -18.09 11.93
C LEU A 123 -19.71 -19.50 11.37
N SER A 124 -19.93 -20.48 12.25
CA SER A 124 -20.18 -21.87 11.84
C SER A 124 -21.48 -22.00 11.06
N SER A 125 -22.54 -21.27 11.43
CA SER A 125 -23.82 -21.25 10.71
C SER A 125 -23.67 -20.67 9.30
N LEU A 126 -22.85 -19.62 9.16
CA LEU A 126 -22.51 -19.00 7.89
C LEU A 126 -21.52 -19.81 7.04
N LYS A 127 -21.04 -20.95 7.54
CA LYS A 127 -20.01 -21.79 6.88
C LYS A 127 -18.74 -21.00 6.54
N GLN A 128 -18.35 -20.10 7.44
CA GLN A 128 -17.11 -19.36 7.31
C GLN A 128 -15.92 -20.28 7.62
N GLU A 129 -15.07 -20.52 6.62
CA GLU A 129 -13.89 -21.37 6.71
C GLU A 129 -12.59 -20.54 6.74
N ALA A 130 -11.48 -21.15 7.16
CA ALA A 130 -10.17 -20.48 7.22
C ALA A 130 -9.55 -20.22 5.84
N PHE A 131 -10.00 -20.95 4.83
CA PHE A 131 -9.64 -20.73 3.44
C PHE A 131 -10.91 -20.36 2.68
N MET A 132 -10.75 -19.47 1.71
CA MET A 132 -11.83 -19.09 0.80
C MET A 132 -11.43 -19.43 -0.63
N ASN A 133 -12.42 -19.82 -1.43
CA ASN A 133 -12.28 -20.02 -2.86
C ASN A 133 -13.08 -18.94 -3.57
N ARG A 134 -12.40 -17.95 -4.14
CA ARG A 134 -12.99 -16.74 -4.71
C ARG A 134 -12.30 -16.37 -6.02
N THR A 135 -12.96 -15.55 -6.84
CA THR A 135 -12.33 -15.09 -8.07
C THR A 135 -11.23 -14.08 -7.76
N VAL A 136 -10.26 -13.96 -8.68
CA VAL A 136 -9.20 -12.95 -8.59
C VAL A 136 -9.79 -11.54 -8.45
N GLY A 137 -10.82 -11.22 -9.22
CA GLY A 137 -11.50 -9.92 -9.19
C GLY A 137 -12.17 -9.66 -7.83
N GLU A 138 -12.81 -10.67 -7.24
CA GLU A 138 -13.39 -10.57 -5.89
C GLU A 138 -12.30 -10.29 -4.84
N ILE A 139 -11.19 -11.04 -4.86
CA ILE A 139 -10.09 -10.89 -3.90
C ILE A 139 -9.43 -9.50 -4.02
N MET A 140 -9.24 -9.04 -5.26
CA MET A 140 -8.61 -7.74 -5.55
C MET A 140 -9.50 -6.56 -5.16
N TRP A 141 -10.73 -6.53 -5.68
CA TRP A 141 -11.54 -5.31 -5.74
C TRP A 141 -12.71 -5.29 -4.78
N GLY A 142 -13.10 -6.44 -4.25
CA GLY A 142 -14.09 -6.52 -3.21
C GLY A 142 -15.17 -7.55 -3.48
N TYR A 143 -15.52 -8.28 -2.43
CA TYR A 143 -16.73 -9.11 -2.36
C TYR A 143 -17.52 -8.78 -1.09
N GLU A 144 -18.83 -9.05 -1.11
CA GLU A 144 -19.67 -8.94 0.08
C GLU A 144 -19.52 -10.21 0.91
N ASP A 145 -19.29 -10.04 2.22
CA ASP A 145 -19.17 -11.15 3.15
C ASP A 145 -20.25 -11.08 4.24
N PRO A 146 -21.13 -12.08 4.37
CA PRO A 146 -22.13 -12.17 5.44
C PRO A 146 -21.53 -12.05 6.86
N LEU A 147 -20.23 -12.33 7.00
CA LEU A 147 -19.47 -12.14 8.23
C LEU A 147 -19.57 -10.70 8.77
N ILE A 148 -19.51 -9.71 7.89
CA ILE A 148 -19.51 -8.29 8.27
C ILE A 148 -20.83 -7.93 8.96
N ASP A 149 -21.95 -8.39 8.39
CA ASP A 149 -23.29 -8.13 8.93
C ASP A 149 -23.50 -8.87 10.26
N ALA A 150 -23.06 -10.13 10.35
CA ALA A 150 -23.17 -10.91 11.58
C ALA A 150 -22.37 -10.29 12.73
N ILE A 151 -21.13 -9.85 12.48
CA ILE A 151 -20.32 -9.19 13.50
C ILE A 151 -20.95 -7.85 13.91
N ASN A 152 -21.39 -7.03 12.96
CA ASN A 152 -22.02 -5.75 13.25
C ASN A 152 -23.35 -5.90 14.02
N MET A 153 -24.08 -7.00 13.83
CA MET A 153 -25.29 -7.31 14.59
C MET A 153 -24.99 -7.66 16.06
N ILE A 154 -23.91 -8.41 16.31
CA ILE A 154 -23.57 -8.91 17.65
C ILE A 154 -22.76 -7.87 18.44
N VAL A 155 -21.80 -7.23 17.78
CA VAL A 155 -20.93 -6.19 18.34
C VAL A 155 -20.91 -4.98 17.40
N PRO A 156 -21.92 -4.10 17.49
CA PRO A 156 -21.98 -2.91 16.64
C PRO A 156 -20.71 -2.06 16.75
N GLY A 157 -20.10 -1.74 15.61
CA GLY A 157 -18.90 -0.89 15.54
C GLY A 157 -17.57 -1.62 15.72
N LEU A 158 -17.57 -2.96 15.85
CA LEU A 158 -16.32 -3.73 15.89
C LEU A 158 -15.58 -3.69 14.54
N ILE A 159 -16.33 -3.78 13.43
CA ILE A 159 -15.78 -3.64 12.08
C ILE A 159 -15.98 -2.19 11.62
N PRO A 160 -14.91 -1.43 11.33
CA PRO A 160 -14.99 -0.01 11.01
C PRO A 160 -15.46 0.27 9.57
N PHE A 161 -15.85 -0.75 8.81
CA PHE A 161 -16.33 -0.63 7.43
C PHE A 161 -17.65 -1.38 7.23
N LYS A 162 -18.42 -0.91 6.25
CA LYS A 162 -19.65 -1.55 5.78
C LYS A 162 -19.47 -1.91 4.30
N GLY A 163 -20.05 -3.03 3.87
CA GLY A 163 -20.06 -3.42 2.46
C GLY A 163 -18.99 -4.44 2.10
N LYS A 164 -18.16 -4.12 1.10
CA LYS A 164 -17.25 -5.08 0.48
C LYS A 164 -15.90 -5.15 1.20
N PHE A 165 -15.22 -6.29 1.09
CA PHE A 165 -13.82 -6.45 1.44
C PHE A 165 -13.01 -6.91 0.23
N GLY A 166 -11.91 -6.21 -0.07
CA GLY A 166 -10.93 -6.61 -1.07
C GLY A 166 -9.56 -6.00 -0.75
N LEU A 167 -8.48 -6.61 -1.24
CA LEU A 167 -7.11 -6.19 -0.94
C LEU A 167 -6.80 -4.74 -1.40
N PHE A 168 -7.39 -4.36 -2.52
CA PHE A 168 -7.17 -3.07 -3.19
C PHE A 168 -8.48 -2.34 -3.47
N MET A 169 -9.53 -2.61 -2.67
CA MET A 169 -10.87 -2.03 -2.88
C MET A 169 -10.86 -0.50 -2.93
N ASP A 170 -9.98 0.14 -2.15
CA ASP A 170 -9.82 1.59 -2.11
C ASP A 170 -8.67 2.10 -2.98
N PHE A 171 -8.15 1.32 -3.93
CA PHE A 171 -7.09 1.77 -4.86
C PHE A 171 -7.63 2.26 -6.19
N ASN A 172 -8.76 1.70 -6.65
CA ASN A 172 -9.31 2.03 -7.96
C ASN A 172 -10.35 3.14 -7.86
N ASN A 173 -10.26 4.15 -8.72
CA ASN A 173 -11.08 5.37 -8.69
C ASN A 173 -10.99 6.12 -7.35
N SER A 174 -9.81 6.11 -6.73
CA SER A 174 -9.53 6.77 -5.45
C SER A 174 -8.25 7.60 -5.53
N ASN A 175 -7.90 8.26 -4.43
CA ASN A 175 -6.62 8.93 -4.26
C ASN A 175 -5.92 8.54 -2.97
N SER A 176 -4.60 8.71 -2.94
CA SER A 176 -3.75 8.40 -1.79
C SER A 176 -3.67 9.54 -0.76
N GLY A 177 -4.64 10.46 -0.73
CA GLY A 177 -4.66 11.63 0.14
C GLY A 177 -4.05 12.89 -0.47
N LEU A 178 -4.20 14.01 0.24
CA LEU A 178 -3.78 15.35 -0.19
C LEU A 178 -2.30 15.56 0.09
N PHE A 179 -1.49 15.59 -0.97
CA PHE A 179 -0.09 15.97 -0.88
C PHE A 179 0.06 17.47 -1.01
N THR A 180 0.92 18.07 -0.19
CA THR A 180 1.45 19.42 -0.38
C THR A 180 2.95 19.32 -0.57
N VAL A 181 3.45 19.74 -1.73
CA VAL A 181 4.87 19.63 -2.12
C VAL A 181 5.44 20.98 -2.50
N ASN A 182 6.76 21.11 -2.39
CA ASN A 182 7.48 22.30 -2.80
C ASN A 182 7.54 22.42 -4.34
N THR A 183 7.28 23.61 -4.88
CA THR A 183 7.27 23.84 -6.34
C THR A 183 8.65 24.12 -6.93
N GLY A 184 9.61 24.50 -6.08
CA GLY A 184 10.98 24.79 -6.47
C GLY A 184 11.19 26.18 -7.08
N MET A 185 10.24 27.11 -6.91
CA MET A 185 10.33 28.46 -7.43
C MET A 185 11.41 29.27 -6.72
N LYS A 186 11.48 29.18 -5.38
CA LYS A 186 12.50 29.84 -4.55
C LYS A 186 13.78 29.01 -4.49
N ASN A 187 13.66 27.70 -4.23
CA ASN A 187 14.81 26.80 -4.16
C ASN A 187 14.56 25.50 -4.95
N ILE A 188 15.27 25.35 -6.08
CA ILE A 188 15.14 24.19 -6.95
C ILE A 188 15.57 22.87 -6.28
N SER A 189 16.44 22.92 -5.26
CA SER A 189 16.85 21.70 -4.54
C SER A 189 15.74 21.11 -3.67
N GLN A 190 14.62 21.82 -3.50
CA GLN A 190 13.48 21.38 -2.71
C GLN A 190 12.30 20.91 -3.57
N VAL A 191 12.35 21.04 -4.91
CA VAL A 191 11.22 20.67 -5.76
C VAL A 191 10.78 19.22 -5.52
N HIS A 192 9.46 18.98 -5.48
CA HIS A 192 8.83 17.70 -5.16
C HIS A 192 8.95 17.22 -3.71
N MET A 193 9.76 17.86 -2.86
CA MET A 193 9.83 17.50 -1.44
C MET A 193 8.48 17.76 -0.77
N VAL A 194 7.99 16.77 -0.02
CA VAL A 194 6.71 16.84 0.68
C VAL A 194 6.84 17.80 1.86
N ASP A 195 5.99 18.83 1.90
CA ASP A 195 5.81 19.67 3.09
C ASP A 195 4.82 19.03 4.06
N SER A 196 3.72 18.47 3.55
CA SER A 196 2.74 17.72 4.34
C SER A 196 1.91 16.75 3.50
N TRP A 197 1.35 15.74 4.18
CA TRP A 197 0.35 14.83 3.63
C TRP A 197 -0.89 14.85 4.53
N ASN A 198 -2.06 15.13 3.96
CA ASN A 198 -3.32 15.37 4.70
C ASN A 198 -3.16 16.45 5.80
N GLY A 199 -2.33 17.47 5.55
CA GLY A 199 -2.01 18.51 6.52
C GLY A 199 -1.07 18.08 7.66
N LEU A 200 -0.59 16.83 7.64
CA LEU A 200 0.32 16.27 8.63
C LEU A 200 1.77 16.30 8.13
N LYS A 201 2.71 16.66 9.02
CA LYS A 201 4.16 16.51 8.78
C LYS A 201 4.73 15.21 9.38
N LYS A 202 3.94 14.57 10.24
CA LYS A 202 4.22 13.27 10.83
C LYS A 202 2.90 12.52 11.01
N VAL A 203 2.93 11.22 10.75
CA VAL A 203 1.81 10.32 11.07
C VAL A 203 1.82 9.95 12.54
N ASN A 204 0.88 9.11 12.98
CA ASN A 204 0.76 8.64 14.36
C ASN A 204 0.59 7.12 14.44
N TYR A 205 1.07 6.39 13.42
CA TYR A 205 0.95 4.94 13.32
C TYR A 205 2.02 4.17 14.12
N TRP A 206 3.16 4.82 14.38
CA TRP A 206 4.37 4.17 14.89
C TRP A 206 4.73 4.64 16.31
N ARG A 207 5.59 3.87 16.99
CA ARG A 207 5.92 4.09 18.41
C ARG A 207 6.92 5.21 18.66
N SER A 208 7.71 5.58 17.66
CA SER A 208 8.72 6.65 17.77
C SER A 208 8.38 7.85 16.90
N SER A 209 8.81 9.05 17.31
CA SER A 209 8.61 10.24 16.50
C SER A 209 9.35 10.16 15.16
N GLN A 210 10.51 9.50 15.11
CA GLN A 210 11.30 9.32 13.89
C GLN A 210 10.55 8.48 12.86
N CYS A 211 10.01 7.33 13.27
CA CYS A 211 9.28 6.41 12.39
C CYS A 211 8.00 7.02 11.82
N ASN A 212 7.46 8.02 12.51
CA ASN A 212 6.28 8.77 12.11
C ASN A 212 6.58 9.93 11.15
N MET A 213 7.83 10.29 10.88
CA MET A 213 8.14 11.44 10.01
C MET A 213 7.74 11.17 8.55
N ILE A 214 7.18 12.19 7.90
CA ILE A 214 6.94 12.21 6.46
C ILE A 214 8.15 12.88 5.81
N ASN A 215 9.08 12.07 5.30
CA ASN A 215 10.33 12.49 4.68
C ASN A 215 10.36 12.22 3.18
N GLY A 216 11.12 13.04 2.46
CA GLY A 216 11.40 12.85 1.03
C GLY A 216 10.33 13.42 0.11
N THR A 217 10.19 12.80 -1.06
CA THR A 217 9.16 13.16 -2.05
C THR A 217 7.96 12.21 -1.98
N ALA A 218 6.98 12.38 -2.87
CA ALA A 218 5.88 11.43 -3.03
C ALA A 218 6.29 10.12 -3.76
N GLY A 219 7.57 9.96 -4.12
CA GLY A 219 8.11 8.72 -4.72
C GLY A 219 8.05 8.65 -6.24
N GLU A 220 7.62 9.72 -6.93
CA GLU A 220 7.54 9.76 -8.39
C GLU A 220 8.68 10.56 -9.04
N MET A 221 9.04 11.69 -8.41
CA MET A 221 10.05 12.62 -8.89
C MET A 221 10.89 13.11 -7.72
N TRP A 222 12.14 13.49 -8.00
CA TRP A 222 13.10 13.99 -7.02
C TRP A 222 13.73 15.30 -7.49
N PRO A 223 14.28 16.10 -6.57
CA PRO A 223 15.05 17.27 -6.93
C PRO A 223 16.17 16.96 -7.94
N PRO A 224 16.47 17.89 -8.87
CA PRO A 224 17.54 17.69 -9.84
C PRO A 224 18.92 17.85 -9.19
N PHE A 225 19.96 17.28 -9.83
CA PHE A 225 21.38 17.38 -9.42
C PHE A 225 21.67 16.84 -8.00
N MET A 226 20.86 15.90 -7.53
CA MET A 226 21.15 15.18 -6.30
C MET A 226 22.41 14.33 -6.44
N SER A 227 23.20 14.26 -5.37
CA SER A 227 24.26 13.27 -5.23
C SER A 227 23.64 11.87 -5.22
N PRO A 228 24.25 10.87 -5.90
CA PRO A 228 23.73 9.52 -5.95
C PRO A 228 24.05 8.74 -4.65
N THR A 229 23.47 9.18 -3.52
CA THR A 229 23.66 8.55 -2.21
C THR A 229 22.40 7.80 -1.78
N SER A 230 21.29 8.52 -1.67
CA SER A 230 20.02 7.99 -1.21
C SER A 230 18.84 8.79 -1.75
N LEU A 231 17.68 8.13 -1.87
CA LEU A 231 16.42 8.74 -2.24
C LEU A 231 15.39 8.41 -1.15
N GLU A 232 14.84 9.45 -0.53
CA GLU A 232 13.78 9.31 0.46
C GLU A 232 12.43 9.62 -0.18
N PHE A 233 11.40 8.89 0.25
CA PHE A 233 10.02 9.14 -0.15
C PHE A 233 9.04 8.66 0.91
N TYR A 234 7.87 9.28 0.96
CA TYR A 234 6.75 8.84 1.78
C TYR A 234 5.74 8.08 0.93
N SER A 235 5.39 6.87 1.36
CA SER A 235 4.34 6.07 0.74
C SER A 235 3.18 5.95 1.72
N PRO A 236 2.01 6.57 1.43
CA PRO A 236 0.79 6.33 2.19
C PRO A 236 0.43 4.84 2.20
N ASP A 237 0.72 4.14 1.11
CA ASP A 237 0.35 2.75 0.95
C ASP A 237 1.15 1.80 1.85
N ALA A 238 2.44 2.10 2.06
CA ALA A 238 3.32 1.41 3.00
C ALA A 238 3.30 2.02 4.42
N CYS A 239 2.49 3.07 4.63
CA CYS A 239 2.31 3.77 5.90
C CYS A 239 3.58 4.36 6.54
N ARG A 240 4.64 4.59 5.76
CA ARG A 240 5.91 5.14 6.27
C ARG A 240 6.72 5.81 5.18
N SER A 241 7.72 6.58 5.61
CA SER A 241 8.84 6.95 4.76
C SER A 241 9.84 5.80 4.61
N MET A 242 10.40 5.72 3.40
CA MET A 242 11.40 4.73 3.00
C MET A 242 12.58 5.42 2.33
N THR A 243 13.76 4.82 2.49
CA THR A 243 15.01 5.30 1.89
C THR A 243 15.57 4.24 0.97
N LEU A 244 15.73 4.57 -0.31
CA LEU A 244 16.49 3.77 -1.27
C LEU A 244 17.95 4.21 -1.24
N VAL A 245 18.86 3.27 -1.49
CA VAL A 245 20.31 3.53 -1.53
C VAL A 245 20.84 3.31 -2.93
N TYR A 246 21.85 4.09 -3.33
CA TYR A 246 22.50 3.90 -4.61
C TYR A 246 23.16 2.52 -4.68
N GLU A 247 22.96 1.85 -5.82
CA GLU A 247 23.59 0.57 -6.14
C GLU A 247 24.65 0.75 -7.23
N GLN A 248 24.26 1.27 -8.39
CA GLN A 248 25.13 1.36 -9.55
C GLN A 248 24.69 2.41 -10.57
N SER A 249 25.65 2.87 -11.38
CA SER A 249 25.39 3.70 -12.56
C SER A 249 25.06 2.82 -13.76
N GLY A 250 24.23 3.33 -14.67
CA GLY A 250 23.82 2.62 -15.88
C GLY A 250 23.42 3.56 -17.01
N ARG A 251 22.85 2.98 -18.06
CA ARG A 251 22.26 3.73 -19.18
C ARG A 251 20.93 3.09 -19.58
N PHE A 252 19.92 3.91 -19.80
CA PHE A 252 18.64 3.48 -20.33
C PHE A 252 18.30 4.30 -21.57
N LYS A 253 18.08 3.63 -22.71
CA LYS A 253 17.81 4.28 -24.01
C LYS A 253 18.77 5.44 -24.32
N GLY A 254 20.06 5.24 -24.01
CA GLY A 254 21.12 6.24 -24.24
C GLY A 254 21.31 7.27 -23.12
N VAL A 255 20.34 7.43 -22.21
CA VAL A 255 20.38 8.37 -21.07
C VAL A 255 21.16 7.74 -19.90
N PRO A 256 22.17 8.42 -19.33
CA PRO A 256 22.81 7.98 -18.09
C PRO A 256 21.83 7.94 -16.92
N THR A 257 21.85 6.87 -16.15
CA THR A 257 20.95 6.67 -15.01
C THR A 257 21.70 6.18 -13.78
N TYR A 258 21.11 6.42 -12.61
CA TYR A 258 21.51 5.79 -11.36
C TYR A 258 20.45 4.79 -10.94
N ARG A 259 20.86 3.60 -10.53
CA ARG A 259 20.00 2.59 -9.94
C ARG A 259 20.03 2.71 -8.43
N PHE A 260 18.85 2.86 -7.84
CA PHE A 260 18.65 2.84 -6.40
C PHE A 260 17.85 1.59 -6.03
N VAL A 261 18.16 1.01 -4.88
CA VAL A 261 17.54 -0.23 -4.39
C VAL A 261 17.12 -0.08 -2.94
N ALA A 262 16.13 -0.87 -2.52
CA ALA A 262 15.79 -0.99 -1.12
C ALA A 262 16.95 -1.69 -0.37
N PRO A 263 17.56 -1.07 0.65
CA PRO A 263 18.63 -1.71 1.40
C PRO A 263 18.06 -2.87 2.23
N ARG A 264 18.90 -3.86 2.56
CA ARG A 264 18.52 -4.99 3.44
C ARG A 264 18.05 -4.54 4.83
N THR A 265 18.43 -3.34 5.25
CA THR A 265 18.02 -2.73 6.53
C THR A 265 16.61 -2.14 6.50
N LEU A 266 15.97 -1.97 5.33
CA LEU A 266 14.68 -1.26 5.22
C LEU A 266 13.58 -1.91 6.08
N PHE A 267 13.51 -3.25 6.05
CA PHE A 267 12.56 -4.06 6.83
C PHE A 267 13.26 -4.99 7.82
N ALA A 268 14.51 -4.69 8.19
CA ALA A 268 15.21 -5.44 9.22
C ALA A 268 14.54 -5.25 10.58
N ASN A 269 14.59 -6.28 11.43
CA ASN A 269 14.11 -6.21 12.80
C ASN A 269 14.85 -5.11 13.57
N GLY A 270 14.17 -4.45 14.51
CA GLY A 270 14.76 -3.42 15.38
C GLY A 270 15.98 -3.92 16.18
N THR A 271 16.08 -5.21 16.47
CA THR A 271 17.27 -5.81 17.12
C THR A 271 18.48 -5.87 16.20
N ASP A 272 18.26 -6.06 14.89
CA ASP A 272 19.32 -6.14 13.88
C ASP A 272 19.69 -4.73 13.37
N TYR A 273 18.70 -3.83 13.33
CA TYR A 273 18.86 -2.45 12.89
C TYR A 273 18.06 -1.51 13.82
N PRO A 274 18.72 -0.94 14.86
CA PRO A 274 18.08 -0.13 15.91
C PRO A 274 17.15 1.00 15.41
N PRO A 275 17.44 1.71 14.30
CA PRO A 275 16.53 2.73 13.79
C PRO A 275 15.14 2.24 13.41
N ASN A 276 14.94 0.92 13.21
CA ASN A 276 13.63 0.34 12.92
C ASN A 276 12.80 0.00 14.17
N GLU A 277 13.33 0.16 15.39
CA GLU A 277 12.64 -0.20 16.63
C GLU A 277 11.26 0.49 16.78
N GLY A 278 11.13 1.72 16.28
CA GLY A 278 9.85 2.44 16.33
C GLY A 278 8.75 1.87 15.43
N PHE A 279 9.06 1.02 14.45
CA PHE A 279 8.09 0.34 13.58
C PHE A 279 7.52 -0.95 14.20
N CYS A 280 7.98 -1.32 15.39
CA CYS A 280 7.56 -2.53 16.07
C CYS A 280 6.08 -2.46 16.57
N PRO A 281 5.38 -3.60 16.74
CA PRO A 281 5.89 -4.91 17.17
C PRO A 281 6.80 -5.57 16.13
N CYS A 282 8.03 -5.92 16.53
CA CYS A 282 9.05 -6.38 15.61
C CYS A 282 8.73 -7.81 15.18
N MET A 283 8.62 -8.03 13.88
CA MET A 283 8.52 -9.36 13.28
C MET A 283 9.89 -9.86 12.86
N GLN A 284 9.99 -11.06 12.28
CA GLN A 284 11.23 -11.50 11.63
C GLN A 284 11.68 -10.47 10.58
N SER A 285 12.99 -10.29 10.45
CA SER A 285 13.59 -9.39 9.46
C SER A 285 13.03 -9.70 8.06
N GLY A 286 12.53 -8.67 7.37
CA GLY A 286 11.87 -8.76 6.07
C GLY A 286 10.34 -8.58 6.10
N ILE A 287 9.72 -8.47 7.27
CA ILE A 287 8.27 -8.36 7.45
C ILE A 287 7.93 -7.07 8.21
N GLN A 288 6.85 -6.38 7.83
CA GLN A 288 6.38 -5.18 8.52
C GLN A 288 4.89 -5.26 8.86
N ASN A 289 4.57 -5.28 10.15
CA ASN A 289 3.19 -5.18 10.59
C ASN A 289 2.63 -3.78 10.28
N VAL A 290 1.58 -3.72 9.45
CA VAL A 290 0.90 -2.48 9.03
C VAL A 290 -0.51 -2.35 9.61
N SER A 291 -0.85 -3.16 10.62
CA SER A 291 -2.17 -3.12 11.26
C SER A 291 -2.52 -1.78 11.93
N THR A 292 -1.53 -0.95 12.25
CA THR A 292 -1.76 0.37 12.87
C THR A 292 -2.27 1.42 11.89
N CYS A 293 -2.12 1.19 10.58
CA CYS A 293 -2.55 2.11 9.53
C CYS A 293 -3.53 1.48 8.54
N ARG A 294 -3.58 0.15 8.44
CA ARG A 294 -4.54 -0.60 7.63
C ARG A 294 -5.57 -1.26 8.56
N LEU A 295 -6.84 -1.23 8.16
CA LEU A 295 -8.00 -1.60 8.98
C LEU A 295 -8.12 -3.12 9.29
N SER A 296 -7.05 -3.89 9.15
CA SER A 296 -7.02 -5.31 9.53
C SER A 296 -5.77 -5.61 10.34
N GLU A 297 -5.99 -6.19 11.52
CA GLU A 297 -4.97 -6.58 12.50
C GLU A 297 -4.02 -7.68 11.98
N SER A 298 -4.16 -8.12 10.72
CA SER A 298 -3.44 -9.27 10.15
C SER A 298 -2.71 -9.00 8.82
N PHE A 299 -2.52 -7.74 8.41
CA PHE A 299 -1.64 -7.40 7.28
C PHE A 299 -0.19 -7.25 7.74
N PHE A 300 0.71 -7.99 7.09
CA PHE A 300 2.14 -8.09 7.35
C PHE A 300 2.98 -7.82 6.10
#